data_AF-A0A0Q3LUN5-F1
#
_entry.id   AF-A0A0Q3LUN5-F1
#
_cell.length_a   1.000
_cell.length_b   1.000
_cell.length_c   1.000
_cell.angle_alpha   90.00
_cell.angle_beta   90.00
_cell.angle_gamma   90.00
#
_symmetry.space_group_name_H-M   'P 1'
#
loop_
_entity.id
_entity.type
_entity.pdbx_description
1 polymer ?
#
loop_
_entity_poly.entity_id
_entity_poly.type
_entity_poly.pdbx_seq_one_letter_code
_entity_poly.pdbx_strand_id
1 'polypeptide(L)'
;MLKVTDVGKSVKAFTGIKQAKEKPYMQFIDRLEMAIDKQVENDAAKDALLLKLAIENANSDGQKVLHHGPWWIPVRLVRPVLNHPAVTEAESRGSQQHIDVDNATDALE
;
A
#
# COMPACT_ATOMS: atom_id res chain seq x y z
N MET A 1 0.51 17.79 32.92
CA MET A 1 -0.79 17.08 32.93
C MET A 1 -0.50 15.63 32.59
N LEU A 2 -0.66 14.71 33.55
CA LEU A 2 -0.47 13.27 33.31
C LEU A 2 -1.65 12.76 32.48
N LYS A 3 -1.39 12.25 31.27
CA LYS A 3 -2.39 11.54 30.47
C LYS A 3 -2.65 10.20 31.18
N VAL A 4 -3.79 10.07 31.86
CA VAL A 4 -4.20 8.81 32.48
C VAL A 4 -4.47 7.81 31.36
N THR A 5 -3.54 6.87 31.17
CA THR A 5 -3.75 5.73 30.28
C THR A 5 -4.80 4.82 30.92
N ASP A 6 -5.78 4.39 30.13
CA ASP A 6 -6.81 3.41 30.51
C ASP A 6 -6.14 2.11 30.99
N VAL A 7 -5.89 2.01 32.30
CA VAL A 7 -5.31 0.84 32.96
C VAL A 7 -6.40 -0.23 33.02
N GLY A 8 -6.45 -1.10 32.01
CA GLY A 8 -7.30 -2.29 32.04
C GLY A 8 -7.72 -2.86 30.69
N LYS A 9 -7.75 -2.07 29.61
CA LYS A 9 -8.05 -2.60 28.27
C LYS A 9 -6.78 -3.00 27.57
N SER A 10 -6.63 -4.30 27.28
CA SER A 10 -5.59 -4.77 26.36
C SER A 10 -5.85 -4.12 24.99
N VAL A 11 -5.02 -3.13 24.65
CA VAL A 11 -5.05 -2.53 23.31
C VAL A 11 -4.61 -3.62 22.34
N LYS A 12 -5.49 -3.99 21.42
CA LYS A 12 -5.16 -4.99 20.41
C LYS A 12 -4.01 -4.47 19.55
N ALA A 13 -2.91 -5.23 19.50
CA ALA A 13 -1.78 -4.92 18.63
C ALA A 13 -2.25 -4.84 17.18
N PHE A 14 -1.75 -3.86 16.42
CA PHE A 14 -2.15 -3.65 15.03
C PHE A 14 -1.89 -4.91 14.16
N THR A 15 -0.85 -5.68 14.48
CA THR A 15 -0.49 -6.95 13.82
C THR A 15 -1.57 -8.04 13.97
N GLY A 16 -2.42 -7.97 15.00
CA GLY A 16 -3.50 -8.93 15.23
C GLY A 16 -4.83 -8.56 14.56
N ILE A 17 -4.91 -7.45 13.83
CA ILE A 17 -6.14 -6.99 13.18
C ILE A 17 -6.27 -7.66 11.82
N LYS A 18 -7.29 -8.50 11.69
CA LYS A 18 -7.67 -9.20 10.45
C LYS A 18 -9.11 -8.93 10.09
N GLN A 19 -9.41 -8.91 8.80
CA GLN A 19 -10.79 -8.78 8.34
C GLN A 19 -11.55 -10.08 8.68
N ALA A 20 -12.58 -9.98 9.52
CA ALA A 20 -13.46 -11.11 9.77
C ALA A 20 -14.30 -11.43 8.52
N LYS A 21 -14.75 -12.67 8.38
CA LYS A 21 -15.55 -13.15 7.22
C LYS A 21 -16.75 -12.26 6.92
N GLU A 22 -17.44 -11.78 7.95
CA GLU A 22 -18.68 -11.00 7.84
C GLU A 22 -18.44 -9.48 7.85
N LYS A 23 -17.20 -9.03 8.05
CA LYS A 23 -16.93 -7.59 8.24
C LYS A 23 -16.63 -6.92 6.90
N PRO A 24 -17.25 -5.76 6.61
CA PRO A 24 -16.90 -4.95 5.45
C PRO A 24 -15.43 -4.57 5.46
N TYR A 25 -14.84 -4.50 4.26
CA TYR A 25 -13.42 -4.16 4.08
C TYR A 25 -13.08 -2.80 4.69
N MET A 26 -13.91 -1.78 4.43
CA MET A 26 -13.69 -0.42 4.97
C MET A 26 -13.66 -0.37 6.50
N GLN A 27 -14.60 -1.06 7.18
CA GLN A 27 -14.57 -1.15 8.64
C GLN A 27 -13.34 -1.89 9.19
N PHE A 28 -12.73 -2.76 8.40
CA PHE A 28 -11.45 -3.37 8.74
C PHE A 28 -10.30 -2.36 8.59
N ILE A 29 -10.26 -1.60 7.50
CA ILE A 29 -9.28 -0.55 7.25
C ILE A 29 -9.30 0.52 8.35
N ASP A 30 -10.48 1.03 8.72
CA ASP A 30 -10.62 2.06 9.76
C ASP A 30 -10.01 1.61 11.10
N ARG A 31 -10.22 0.33 11.46
CA ARG A 31 -9.70 -0.25 12.70
C ARG A 31 -8.19 -0.46 12.64
N LEU A 32 -7.68 -0.91 11.50
CA LEU A 32 -6.25 -1.13 11.27
C LEU A 32 -5.50 0.19 11.32
N GLU A 33 -5.99 1.20 10.59
CA GLU A 33 -5.45 2.55 10.55
C GLU A 33 -5.45 3.20 11.94
N MET A 34 -6.58 3.17 12.65
CA MET A 34 -6.65 3.68 14.02
C MET A 34 -5.64 3.02 14.95
N ALA A 35 -5.37 1.72 14.79
CA ALA A 35 -4.42 1.00 15.62
C ALA A 35 -2.97 1.36 15.28
N ILE A 36 -2.65 1.53 13.99
CA ILE A 36 -1.34 1.96 13.50
C ILE A 36 -1.05 3.39 13.96
N ASP A 37 -1.99 4.32 13.78
CA ASP A 37 -1.86 5.72 14.20
C ASP A 37 -1.59 5.87 15.70
N LYS A 38 -2.08 4.93 16.52
CA LYS A 38 -1.88 4.90 17.98
C LYS A 38 -0.56 4.26 18.42
N GLN A 39 0.00 3.36 17.61
CA GLN A 39 1.11 2.48 18.02
C GLN A 39 2.42 2.76 17.28
N VAL A 40 2.37 3.47 16.17
CA VAL A 40 3.52 3.78 15.32
C VAL A 40 3.67 5.30 15.29
N GLU A 41 4.88 5.81 15.55
CA GLU A 41 5.14 7.26 15.52
C GLU A 41 5.54 7.74 14.14
N ASN A 42 6.33 6.95 13.41
CA ASN A 42 6.86 7.31 12.10
C ASN A 42 5.77 7.28 11.02
N ASP A 43 5.46 8.44 10.43
CA ASP A 43 4.36 8.57 9.46
C ASP A 43 4.58 7.77 8.17
N ALA A 44 5.81 7.70 7.64
CA ALA A 44 6.12 6.89 6.46
C ALA A 44 5.93 5.39 6.73
N ALA A 45 6.25 4.94 7.94
CA ALA A 45 6.03 3.56 8.37
C ALA A 45 4.54 3.25 8.54
N LYS A 46 3.71 4.21 8.98
CA LYS A 46 2.25 4.02 9.09
C LYS A 46 1.63 3.68 7.74
N ASP A 47 1.96 4.46 6.72
CA ASP A 47 1.41 4.26 5.37
C ASP A 47 1.85 2.90 4.78
N ALA A 48 3.14 2.55 4.93
CA ALA A 48 3.67 1.27 4.46
C ALA A 48 3.05 0.07 5.20
N LEU A 49 2.90 0.17 6.52
CA LEU A 49 2.29 -0.88 7.34
C LEU A 49 0.79 -1.02 7.04
N LEU A 50 0.09 0.09 6.84
CA LEU A 50 -1.33 0.09 6.52
C LEU A 50 -1.56 -0.60 5.17
N LEU A 51 -0.80 -0.24 4.12
CA LEU A 51 -0.90 -0.87 2.82
C LEU A 51 -0.61 -2.39 2.91
N LYS A 52 0.51 -2.76 3.53
CA LYS A 52 0.92 -4.16 3.63
C LYS A 52 -0.12 -5.01 4.37
N LEU A 53 -0.56 -4.57 5.54
CA LEU A 53 -1.51 -5.30 6.37
C LEU A 53 -2.93 -5.26 5.79
N ALA A 54 -3.33 -4.20 5.10
CA ALA A 54 -4.61 -4.11 4.39
C ALA A 54 -4.74 -5.16 3.28
N ILE A 55 -3.62 -5.54 2.65
CA ILE A 55 -3.56 -6.61 1.67
C ILE A 55 -3.46 -7.95 2.41
N GLU A 56 -2.44 -8.17 3.23
CA GLU A 56 -2.17 -9.50 3.83
C GLU A 56 -3.31 -10.01 4.74
N ASN A 57 -4.02 -9.11 5.43
CA ASN A 57 -5.03 -9.47 6.41
C ASN A 57 -6.48 -9.29 5.92
N ALA A 58 -6.68 -8.98 4.64
CA ALA A 58 -8.00 -8.98 4.01
C ALA A 58 -8.56 -10.40 3.90
N ASN A 59 -9.88 -10.54 3.99
CA ASN A 59 -10.55 -11.79 3.66
C ASN A 59 -10.67 -11.94 2.12
N SER A 60 -11.09 -13.11 1.65
CA SER A 60 -11.18 -13.41 0.21
C SER A 60 -12.05 -12.41 -0.58
N ASP A 61 -13.07 -11.84 0.04
CA ASP A 61 -13.94 -10.85 -0.62
C ASP A 61 -13.29 -9.45 -0.64
N GLY A 62 -12.56 -9.08 0.43
CA GLY A 62 -11.68 -7.89 0.44
C GLY A 62 -10.54 -7.98 -0.58
N GLN A 63 -10.02 -9.19 -0.83
CA GLN A 63 -9.05 -9.45 -1.89
C GLN A 63 -9.65 -9.31 -3.29
N LYS A 64 -10.93 -9.62 -3.50
CA LYS A 64 -11.57 -9.36 -4.79
C LYS A 64 -11.67 -7.87 -5.04
N VAL A 65 -12.01 -7.11 -3.98
CA VAL A 65 -11.99 -5.65 -3.99
C VAL A 65 -10.59 -5.19 -4.44
N LEU A 66 -9.50 -5.59 -3.75
CA LEU A 66 -8.12 -5.86 -4.25
C LEU A 66 -7.83 -5.78 -5.78
N HIS A 67 -8.58 -6.56 -6.54
CA HIS A 67 -8.27 -6.86 -7.94
C HIS A 67 -9.03 -6.00 -8.95
N HIS A 68 -10.05 -5.25 -8.54
CA HIS A 68 -10.88 -4.45 -9.46
C HIS A 68 -10.29 -3.07 -9.82
N GLY A 69 -8.97 -2.88 -9.62
CA GLY A 69 -8.21 -1.73 -10.13
C GLY A 69 -8.01 -0.56 -9.14
N PRO A 70 -7.11 0.39 -9.44
CA PRO A 70 -6.64 1.40 -8.48
C PRO A 70 -7.71 2.38 -7.96
N TRP A 71 -8.92 2.38 -8.52
CA TRP A 71 -9.99 3.36 -8.22
C TRP A 71 -10.71 3.13 -6.89
N TRP A 72 -10.76 1.90 -6.37
CA TRP A 72 -11.43 1.60 -5.09
C TRP A 72 -10.44 1.53 -3.92
N ILE A 73 -9.12 1.55 -4.19
CA ILE A 73 -8.10 1.72 -3.17
C ILE A 73 -8.23 3.17 -2.65
N PRO A 74 -8.53 3.40 -1.35
CA PRO A 74 -8.56 4.73 -0.80
C PRO A 74 -7.27 5.47 -1.17
N VAL A 75 -7.37 6.72 -1.62
CA VAL A 75 -6.21 7.54 -2.05
C VAL A 75 -5.09 7.56 -1.00
N ARG A 76 -5.44 7.40 0.29
CA ARG A 76 -4.51 7.27 1.41
C ARG A 76 -3.59 6.04 1.34
N LEU A 77 -4.00 4.94 0.69
CA LEU A 77 -3.19 3.73 0.52
C LEU A 77 -2.27 3.76 -0.72
N VAL A 78 -2.54 4.61 -1.71
CA VAL A 78 -1.73 4.74 -2.96
C VAL A 78 -0.68 5.86 -2.89
N ARG A 79 -0.78 6.79 -1.94
CA ARG A 79 0.19 7.89 -1.75
C ARG A 79 1.66 7.47 -1.58
N PRO A 80 2.03 6.38 -0.88
CA PRO A 80 3.45 6.06 -0.71
C PRO A 80 4.15 5.57 -2.00
N VAL A 81 3.39 5.10 -3.01
CA VAL A 81 3.98 4.60 -4.26
C VAL A 81 4.37 5.72 -5.23
N LEU A 82 3.71 6.87 -5.19
CA LEU A 82 3.91 7.97 -6.15
C LEU A 82 4.95 9.01 -5.73
N ASN A 83 5.30 9.09 -4.44
CA ASN A 83 6.25 10.09 -3.91
C ASN A 83 7.60 9.49 -3.46
N HIS A 84 7.90 8.24 -3.80
CA HIS A 84 9.20 7.63 -3.48
C HIS A 84 10.26 8.07 -4.50
N PRO A 85 11.45 8.56 -4.08
CA PRO A 85 12.47 9.10 -4.99
C PRO A 85 12.97 8.09 -6.04
N ALA A 86 12.84 6.78 -5.76
CA ALA A 86 13.21 5.72 -6.70
C ALA A 86 12.27 5.61 -7.94
N VAL A 87 11.07 6.16 -7.90
CA VAL A 87 10.12 6.11 -9.04
C VAL A 87 10.47 7.20 -10.07
N THR A 88 10.96 8.36 -9.64
CA THR A 88 11.48 9.43 -10.51
C THR A 88 12.72 9.02 -11.31
N GLU A 89 13.53 8.08 -10.82
CA GLU A 89 14.72 7.60 -11.55
C GLU A 89 14.40 6.50 -12.59
N ALA A 90 13.31 5.76 -12.40
CA ALA A 90 12.89 4.73 -13.35
C ALA A 90 12.31 5.33 -14.64
N GLU A 91 11.65 6.49 -14.55
CA GLU A 91 11.09 7.18 -15.72
C GLU A 91 12.18 7.91 -16.53
N SER A 92 13.19 8.48 -15.86
CA SER A 92 14.29 9.19 -16.55
C SER A 92 15.22 8.27 -17.37
N ARG A 93 15.24 6.96 -17.11
CA ARG A 93 16.05 5.99 -17.87
C ARG A 93 15.30 5.34 -19.03
N GLY A 94 13.97 5.42 -19.06
CA GLY A 94 13.14 4.78 -20.08
C GLY A 94 13.05 5.53 -21.42
N SER A 95 13.45 6.82 -21.46
CA SER A 95 13.26 7.66 -22.65
C SER A 95 14.49 7.81 -23.57
N GLN A 96 15.66 7.24 -23.22
CA GLN A 96 16.90 7.46 -23.98
C GLN A 96 17.29 6.31 -24.92
N GLN A 97 16.44 5.31 -25.15
CA GLN A 97 16.68 4.30 -26.19
C GLN A 97 15.92 4.65 -27.47
N HIS A 98 16.42 5.66 -28.17
CA HIS A 98 16.15 5.83 -29.60
C HIS A 98 16.88 4.67 -30.30
N ILE A 99 16.14 3.59 -30.57
CA ILE A 99 16.62 2.54 -31.46
C ILE A 99 16.57 3.11 -32.89
N ASP A 100 17.72 3.43 -33.46
CA ASP A 100 17.84 3.70 -34.89
C ASP A 100 17.54 2.40 -35.65
N VAL A 101 16.32 2.29 -36.17
CA VAL A 101 15.87 1.15 -36.98
C VAL A 101 16.16 1.46 -38.44
N ASP A 102 17.41 1.38 -38.86
CA ASP A 102 17.78 1.35 -40.29
C ASP A 102 19.15 0.67 -40.48
N ASN A 103 19.17 -0.67 -40.53
CA ASN A 103 20.05 -1.39 -41.45
C ASN A 103 19.64 -2.86 -41.55
N ALA A 104 18.78 -3.19 -42.51
CA ALA A 104 18.50 -4.55 -42.90
C ALA A 104 18.37 -4.63 -44.42
N THR A 105 19.49 -4.57 -45.13
CA THR A 105 19.66 -5.18 -46.46
C THR A 105 21.15 -5.21 -46.78
N ASP A 106 21.76 -6.40 -46.71
CA ASP A 106 22.65 -6.93 -47.76
C ASP A 106 23.35 -8.20 -47.26
N ALA A 107 22.75 -9.35 -47.59
CA ALA A 107 23.48 -10.62 -47.65
C ALA A 107 22.68 -11.63 -48.49
N LEU A 108 22.49 -11.35 -49.78
CA LEU A 108 22.23 -12.36 -50.81
C LEU A 108 22.73 -11.85 -52.18
N GLU A 109 24.03 -11.99 -52.44
CA GLU A 109 24.61 -12.58 -53.67
C GLU A 109 26.09 -12.92 -53.46
#